data_AF-A0A9D9R926-F1
#
_entry.id   AF-A0A9D9R926-F1
#
_cell.length_a   1.000
_cell.length_b   1.000
_cell.length_c   1.000
_cell.angle_alpha   90.00
_cell.angle_beta   90.00
_cell.angle_gamma   90.00
#
_symmetry.space_group_name_H-M   'P 1'
#
loop_
_entity.id
_entity.type
_entity.pdbx_description
1 polymer ?
#
loop_
_entity_poly.entity_id
_entity_poly.type
_entity_poly.pdbx_seq_one_letter_code
_entity_poly.pdbx_strand_id
1 'polypeptide(L)'
;VTKLGPGSPNVIPASAWFTLEVRHPSADALARIDAEIGTLLPQIAEQHRLGVTIKPILSFTPLAFDPRCIQVVRETTQALGYAHEDMVSGAGHDSCHLSHIAPTAMIFIPCINGLSHNEAEDITPEWSAAGADVLAHSMLRLANEA
;
A
#
# COMPACT_ATOMS: atom_id res chain seq x y z
N VAL A 1 2.19 8.47 -13.85
CA VAL A 1 1.87 9.32 -15.03
C VAL A 1 3.15 9.59 -15.78
N THR A 2 3.17 9.42 -17.11
CA THR A 2 4.34 9.69 -17.96
C THR A 2 4.03 10.86 -18.89
N LYS A 3 4.97 11.79 -19.05
CA LYS A 3 4.88 12.94 -19.95
C LYS A 3 6.12 13.00 -20.82
N LEU A 4 5.94 13.13 -22.14
CA LEU A 4 7.02 13.30 -23.11
C LEU A 4 6.95 14.72 -23.68
N GLY A 5 8.07 15.44 -23.69
CA GLY A 5 8.16 16.79 -24.26
C GLY A 5 8.85 16.77 -25.63
N PRO A 6 8.32 17.47 -26.66
CA PRO A 6 7.13 18.33 -26.65
C PRO A 6 5.78 17.59 -26.85
N GLY A 7 5.79 16.27 -27.05
CA GLY A 7 4.57 15.47 -27.21
C GLY A 7 3.99 15.46 -28.63
N SER A 8 4.80 15.80 -29.65
CA SER A 8 4.43 15.69 -31.06
C SER A 8 4.81 14.33 -31.64
N PRO A 9 3.93 13.63 -32.39
CA PRO A 9 4.19 12.30 -32.91
C PRO A 9 5.34 12.22 -33.92
N ASN A 10 5.73 13.34 -34.52
CA ASN A 10 6.80 13.43 -35.53
C ASN A 10 8.06 14.15 -35.02
N VAL A 11 8.17 14.41 -33.72
CA VAL A 11 9.33 15.06 -33.10
C VAL A 11 9.94 14.10 -32.10
N ILE A 12 11.26 13.88 -32.18
CA ILE A 12 11.98 13.11 -31.18
C ILE A 12 11.82 13.81 -29.82
N PRO A 13 11.35 13.12 -28.76
CA PRO A 13 11.18 13.74 -27.45
C PRO A 13 12.51 14.26 -26.90
N ALA A 14 12.52 15.52 -26.47
CA ALA A 14 13.66 16.15 -25.82
C ALA A 14 13.70 15.88 -24.31
N SER A 15 12.56 15.49 -23.72
CA SER A 15 12.47 15.17 -22.30
C SER A 15 11.39 14.13 -22.01
N ALA A 16 11.58 13.40 -20.92
CA ALA A 16 10.59 12.51 -20.33
C ALA A 16 10.48 12.78 -18.83
N TRP A 17 9.26 12.83 -18.32
CA TRP A 17 8.97 12.89 -16.90
C TRP A 17 8.05 11.74 -16.55
N PHE A 18 8.38 10.99 -15.51
CA PHE A 18 7.56 9.89 -15.03
C PHE A 18 7.73 9.71 -13.52
N THR A 19 6.82 8.96 -12.93
CA THR A 19 6.83 8.57 -11.53
C THR A 19 7.14 7.09 -11.41
N LEU A 20 7.97 6.72 -10.44
CA LEU A 20 8.22 5.34 -10.05
C LEU A 20 7.74 5.16 -8.61
N GLU A 21 7.04 4.06 -8.37
CA GLU A 21 6.61 3.65 -7.04
C GLU A 21 7.06 2.21 -6.81
N VAL A 22 7.66 1.96 -5.64
CA VAL A 22 8.12 0.63 -5.23
C VAL A 22 7.59 0.35 -3.85
N ARG A 23 7.03 -0.84 -3.65
CA ARG A 23 6.49 -1.32 -2.37
C ARG A 23 7.06 -2.70 -2.08
N HIS A 24 7.49 -2.92 -0.84
CA HIS A 24 7.93 -4.23 -0.38
C HIS A 24 7.83 -4.28 1.17
N PRO A 25 7.40 -5.41 1.77
CA PRO A 25 7.26 -5.50 3.23
C PRO A 25 8.59 -5.49 4.01
N SER A 26 9.70 -5.85 3.35
CA SER A 26 11.05 -5.74 3.93
C SER A 26 11.68 -4.39 3.62
N ALA A 27 12.07 -3.67 4.68
CA ALA A 27 12.81 -2.41 4.59
C ALA A 27 14.16 -2.59 3.88
N ASP A 28 14.88 -3.69 4.16
CA ASP A 28 16.16 -4.00 3.53
C ASP A 28 16.02 -4.23 2.02
N ALA A 29 14.93 -4.87 1.58
CA ALA A 29 14.65 -5.02 0.17
C ALA A 29 14.33 -3.67 -0.50
N LEU A 30 13.54 -2.80 0.14
CA LEU A 30 13.29 -1.44 -0.37
C LEU A 30 14.59 -0.63 -0.49
N ALA A 31 15.46 -0.67 0.54
CA ALA A 31 16.74 0.02 0.52
C ALA A 31 17.66 -0.46 -0.61
N ARG A 32 17.67 -1.78 -0.88
CA ARG A 32 18.41 -2.34 -2.02
C ARG A 32 17.85 -1.85 -3.37
N ILE A 33 16.52 -1.87 -3.54
CA ILE A 33 15.90 -1.40 -4.78
C ILE A 33 16.16 0.10 -5.00
N ASP A 34 16.08 0.92 -3.95
CA ASP A 34 16.39 2.35 -4.04
C ASP A 34 17.86 2.59 -4.45
N ALA A 35 18.80 1.86 -3.85
CA ALA A 35 20.21 1.93 -4.22
C ALA A 35 20.46 1.48 -5.67
N GLU A 36 19.77 0.42 -6.13
CA GLU A 36 19.84 -0.04 -7.52
C GLU A 36 19.28 1.00 -8.48
N ILE A 37 18.14 1.63 -8.19
CA ILE A 37 17.56 2.73 -8.98
C ILE A 37 18.54 3.90 -9.06
N GLY A 38 19.13 4.27 -7.92
CA GLY A 38 20.14 5.34 -7.82
C GLY A 38 21.42 5.06 -8.60
N THR A 39 21.70 3.80 -8.92
CA THR A 39 22.86 3.39 -9.73
C THR A 39 22.50 3.23 -11.20
N LEU A 40 21.41 2.53 -11.50
CA LEU A 40 21.02 2.12 -12.84
C LEU A 40 20.56 3.30 -13.71
N LEU A 41 19.75 4.21 -13.15
CA LEU A 41 19.22 5.34 -13.93
C LEU A 41 20.33 6.30 -14.40
N PRO A 42 21.33 6.68 -13.58
CA PRO A 42 22.49 7.44 -14.06
C PRO A 42 23.29 6.72 -15.14
N GLN A 43 23.52 5.41 -15.01
CA GLN A 43 24.25 4.62 -16.01
C GLN A 43 23.55 4.62 -17.37
N ILE A 44 22.23 4.41 -17.37
CA ILE A 44 21.41 4.47 -18.59
C ILE A 44 21.46 5.88 -19.19
N ALA A 45 21.34 6.93 -18.36
CA ALA A 45 21.40 8.30 -18.84
C ALA A 45 22.74 8.62 -19.50
N GLU A 46 23.86 8.19 -18.92
CA GLU A 46 25.20 8.34 -19.49
C GLU A 46 25.34 7.61 -20.83
N GLN A 47 24.94 6.33 -20.88
CA GLN A 47 24.99 5.51 -22.10
C GLN A 47 24.24 6.18 -23.27
N HIS A 48 23.13 6.85 -22.98
CA HIS A 48 22.30 7.53 -23.97
C HIS A 48 22.60 9.03 -24.13
N ARG A 49 23.60 9.57 -23.41
CA ARG A 49 23.97 11.00 -23.42
C ARG A 49 22.80 11.92 -23.04
N LEU A 50 22.06 11.54 -22.00
CA LEU A 50 20.93 12.24 -21.43
C LEU A 50 21.26 12.82 -20.05
N GLY A 51 20.54 13.87 -19.65
CA GLY A 51 20.50 14.31 -18.26
C GLY A 51 19.43 13.52 -17.49
N VAL A 52 19.68 13.26 -16.19
CA VAL A 52 18.71 12.63 -15.30
C VAL A 52 18.61 13.41 -14.00
N THR A 53 17.39 13.51 -13.46
CA THR A 53 17.14 14.05 -12.12
C THR A 53 16.15 13.13 -11.43
N ILE A 54 16.56 12.62 -10.27
CA ILE A 54 15.75 11.74 -9.43
C ILE A 54 15.39 12.54 -8.19
N LYS A 55 14.10 12.59 -7.86
CA LYS A 55 13.59 13.29 -6.68
C LYS A 55 12.74 12.32 -5.86
N PRO A 56 13.16 11.93 -4.65
CA PRO A 56 12.28 11.27 -3.70
C PRO A 56 11.12 12.20 -3.35
N ILE A 57 9.89 11.71 -3.53
CA ILE A 57 8.67 12.47 -3.22
C ILE A 57 8.03 11.96 -1.93
N LEU A 58 8.11 10.65 -1.69
CA LEU A 58 7.47 9.97 -0.58
C LEU A 58 8.31 8.75 -0.20
N SER A 59 8.44 8.51 1.11
CA SER A 59 9.09 7.33 1.66
C SER A 59 8.31 6.86 2.89
N PHE A 60 8.05 5.55 2.93
CA PHE A 60 7.39 4.89 4.06
C PHE A 60 8.23 3.71 4.50
N THR A 61 8.51 3.63 5.79
CA THR A 61 9.09 2.42 6.39
C THR A 61 7.99 1.36 6.50
N PRO A 62 8.22 0.12 6.05
CA PRO A 62 7.30 -0.98 6.32
C PRO A 62 7.04 -1.08 7.83
N LEU A 63 5.78 -1.17 8.22
CA LEU A 63 5.38 -1.19 9.62
C LEU A 63 4.55 -2.43 9.93
N ALA A 64 4.69 -2.90 11.16
CA ALA A 64 3.80 -3.90 11.73
C ALA A 64 2.73 -3.18 12.57
N PHE A 65 1.47 -3.59 12.39
CA PHE A 65 0.39 -3.17 13.25
C PHE A 65 0.51 -3.81 14.64
N ASP A 66 -0.21 -3.24 15.61
CA ASP A 66 -0.13 -3.66 17.01
C ASP A 66 -0.55 -5.14 17.15
N PRO A 67 0.32 -6.03 17.69
CA PRO A 67 0.03 -7.46 17.77
C PRO A 67 -1.24 -7.80 18.56
N ARG A 68 -1.57 -7.00 19.59
CA ARG A 68 -2.78 -7.20 20.40
C ARG A 68 -4.01 -6.84 19.57
N CYS A 69 -4.00 -5.72 18.87
CA CYS A 69 -5.10 -5.34 17.98
C CYS A 69 -5.32 -6.37 16.87
N ILE A 70 -4.25 -6.88 16.26
CA ILE A 70 -4.33 -7.97 15.26
C ILE A 70 -4.96 -9.22 15.88
N GLN A 71 -4.53 -9.62 17.08
CA GLN A 71 -5.06 -10.80 17.76
C GLN A 71 -6.55 -10.65 18.08
N VAL A 72 -6.98 -9.49 18.57
CA VAL A 72 -8.41 -9.24 18.86
C VAL A 72 -9.25 -9.33 17.58
N VAL A 73 -8.78 -8.76 16.47
CA VAL A 73 -9.45 -8.91 15.17
C VAL A 73 -9.56 -10.38 14.79
N ARG A 74 -8.45 -11.12 14.83
CA ARG A 74 -8.40 -12.55 14.46
C ARG A 74 -9.38 -13.39 15.27
N GLU A 75 -9.34 -13.26 16.59
CA GLU A 75 -10.23 -14.01 17.49
C GLU A 75 -11.70 -13.63 17.30
N THR A 76 -11.98 -12.35 17.03
CA THR A 76 -13.35 -11.88 16.78
C THR A 76 -13.89 -12.48 15.48
N THR A 77 -13.09 -12.48 14.41
CA THR A 77 -13.45 -13.11 13.14
C THR A 77 -13.71 -14.61 13.29
N GLN A 78 -12.89 -15.30 14.10
CA GLN A 78 -13.09 -16.71 14.44
C GLN A 78 -14.38 -16.95 15.22
N ALA A 79 -14.68 -16.13 16.23
CA ALA A 79 -15.88 -16.25 17.04
C ALA A 79 -17.17 -16.02 16.23
N LEU A 80 -17.12 -15.15 15.22
CA LEU A 80 -18.21 -14.90 14.28
C LEU A 80 -18.32 -15.97 13.17
N GLY A 81 -17.36 -16.90 13.08
CA GLY A 81 -17.39 -18.02 12.13
C GLY A 81 -16.99 -17.65 10.70
N TYR A 82 -16.34 -16.50 10.49
CA TYR A 82 -15.89 -16.08 9.17
C TYR A 82 -14.51 -16.68 8.83
N ALA A 83 -14.33 -17.07 7.55
CA ALA A 83 -13.03 -17.45 7.03
C ALA A 83 -12.08 -16.23 7.02
N HIS A 84 -10.81 -16.45 7.32
CA HIS A 84 -9.82 -15.38 7.40
C HIS A 84 -8.40 -15.88 7.14
N GLU A 85 -7.52 -14.96 6.78
CA GLU A 85 -6.08 -15.16 6.65
C GLU A 85 -5.35 -13.89 7.09
N ASP A 86 -4.08 -14.03 7.45
CA ASP A 86 -3.20 -12.90 7.72
C ASP A 86 -2.75 -12.28 6.39
N MET A 87 -2.82 -10.95 6.28
CA MET A 87 -2.50 -10.22 5.07
C MET A 87 -1.64 -8.99 5.35
N VAL A 88 -0.71 -8.70 4.44
CA VAL A 88 0.01 -7.42 4.39
C VAL A 88 -0.76 -6.49 3.46
N SER A 89 -1.09 -5.27 3.92
CA SER A 89 -1.66 -4.28 3.00
C SER A 89 -0.62 -3.87 1.96
N GLY A 90 -0.99 -4.03 0.69
CA GLY A 90 -0.21 -3.54 -0.43
C GLY A 90 -0.33 -2.04 -0.62
N ALA A 91 -1.20 -1.33 0.11
CA ALA A 91 -1.50 0.09 -0.03
C ALA A 91 -1.27 0.92 1.24
N GLY A 92 -1.01 2.21 1.05
CA GLY A 92 -0.98 3.17 2.14
C GLY A 92 -2.40 3.52 2.58
N HIS A 93 -2.62 3.56 3.90
CA HIS A 93 -3.88 3.94 4.52
C HIS A 93 -3.60 4.91 5.68
N ASP A 94 -4.60 5.70 6.09
CA ASP A 94 -4.45 6.60 7.24
C ASP A 94 -4.07 5.86 8.53
N SER A 95 -4.50 4.60 8.68
CA SER A 95 -4.12 3.72 9.78
C SER A 95 -2.61 3.53 9.90
N CYS A 96 -1.85 3.55 8.80
CA CYS A 96 -0.39 3.50 8.81
C CYS A 96 0.22 4.72 9.52
N HIS A 97 -0.45 5.86 9.49
CA HIS A 97 -0.03 7.03 10.25
C HIS A 97 -0.46 6.93 11.71
N LEU A 98 -1.70 6.52 11.97
CA LEU A 98 -2.25 6.36 13.32
C LEU A 98 -1.46 5.34 14.16
N SER A 99 -0.88 4.31 13.55
CA SER A 99 -0.07 3.31 14.26
C SER A 99 1.16 3.88 14.96
N HIS A 100 1.60 5.09 14.63
CA HIS A 100 2.72 5.74 15.33
C HIS A 100 2.32 6.35 16.68
N ILE A 101 1.02 6.58 16.91
CA ILE A 101 0.51 7.27 18.11
C ILE A 101 -0.50 6.45 18.91
N ALA A 102 -1.02 5.35 18.34
CA ALA A 102 -1.97 4.48 19.02
C ALA A 102 -1.85 3.02 18.54
N PRO A 103 -2.12 2.02 19.41
CA PRO A 103 -2.33 0.64 18.98
C PRO A 103 -3.36 0.56 17.87
N THR A 104 -2.97 0.03 16.71
CA THR A 104 -3.76 0.07 15.48
C THR A 104 -3.65 -1.27 14.77
N ALA A 105 -4.75 -1.74 14.16
CA ALA A 105 -4.79 -2.82 13.18
C ALA A 105 -5.84 -2.50 12.10
N MET A 106 -5.89 -3.31 11.04
CA MET A 106 -6.85 -3.17 9.95
C MET A 106 -7.66 -4.45 9.77
N ILE A 107 -8.88 -4.30 9.27
CA ILE A 107 -9.75 -5.39 8.83
C ILE A 107 -9.96 -5.18 7.33
N PHE A 108 -9.65 -6.20 6.54
CA PHE A 108 -9.95 -6.21 5.11
C PHE A 108 -11.13 -7.12 4.82
N ILE A 109 -11.91 -6.71 3.82
CA ILE A 109 -12.92 -7.54 3.17
C ILE A 109 -12.52 -7.74 1.70
N PRO A 110 -12.98 -8.81 1.04
CA PRO A 110 -12.70 -9.01 -0.37
C PRO A 110 -13.37 -7.94 -1.24
N CYS A 111 -12.80 -7.68 -2.41
CA CYS A 111 -13.45 -6.98 -3.50
C CYS A 111 -13.45 -7.84 -4.76
N ILE A 112 -14.45 -7.63 -5.62
CA ILE A 112 -14.63 -8.43 -6.84
C ILE A 112 -13.39 -8.28 -7.73
N ASN A 113 -12.78 -9.42 -8.07
CA ASN A 113 -11.55 -9.51 -8.87
C ASN A 113 -10.32 -8.77 -8.30
N GLY A 114 -10.33 -8.37 -7.02
CA GLY A 114 -9.25 -7.58 -6.44
C GLY A 114 -9.11 -6.18 -7.05
N LEU A 115 -10.15 -5.70 -7.72
CA LEU A 115 -10.12 -4.42 -8.44
C LEU A 115 -10.22 -3.27 -7.45
N SER A 116 -9.41 -2.23 -7.67
CA SER A 116 -9.54 -0.96 -6.95
C SER A 116 -9.09 0.23 -7.80
N HIS A 117 -9.42 1.45 -7.39
CA HIS A 117 -9.17 2.69 -8.15
C HIS A 117 -9.76 2.64 -9.56
N ASN A 118 -10.91 1.97 -9.69
CA ASN A 118 -11.63 1.77 -10.93
C ASN A 118 -13.12 1.87 -10.65
N GLU A 119 -13.88 2.44 -11.57
CA GLU A 119 -15.34 2.64 -11.42
C GLU A 119 -16.13 1.31 -11.30
N ALA A 120 -15.55 0.19 -11.72
CA ALA A 120 -16.11 -1.15 -11.55
C ALA A 120 -15.68 -1.85 -10.25
N GLU A 121 -14.99 -1.16 -9.34
CA GLU A 121 -14.72 -1.65 -7.99
C GLU A 121 -16.06 -1.96 -7.28
N ASP A 122 -16.18 -3.18 -6.73
CA ASP A 122 -17.43 -3.64 -6.13
C ASP A 122 -17.17 -4.64 -4.99
N ILE A 123 -18.11 -4.70 -4.05
CA ILE A 123 -18.14 -5.61 -2.90
C ILE A 123 -19.55 -6.17 -2.74
N THR A 124 -19.68 -7.38 -2.20
CA THR A 124 -21.00 -7.93 -1.90
C THR A 124 -21.55 -7.35 -0.59
N PRO A 125 -22.88 -7.24 -0.43
CA PRO A 125 -23.50 -6.86 0.84
C PRO A 125 -23.06 -7.77 2.00
N GLU A 126 -22.87 -9.06 1.74
CA GLU A 126 -22.43 -10.04 2.74
C GLU A 126 -21.01 -9.77 3.23
N TRP A 127 -20.07 -9.45 2.32
CA TRP A 127 -18.71 -9.08 2.71
C TRP A 127 -18.69 -7.76 3.49
N SER A 128 -19.48 -6.77 3.04
CA SER A 128 -19.60 -5.50 3.76
C SER A 128 -20.13 -5.69 5.17
N ALA A 129 -21.17 -6.51 5.35
CA ALA A 129 -21.74 -6.81 6.66
C ALA A 129 -20.75 -7.55 7.56
N ALA A 130 -20.08 -8.59 7.04
CA ALA A 130 -19.09 -9.34 7.80
C ALA A 130 -17.93 -8.46 8.29
N GLY A 131 -17.41 -7.56 7.44
CA GLY A 131 -16.38 -6.60 7.85
C GLY A 131 -16.84 -5.65 8.94
N ALA A 132 -18.08 -5.16 8.84
CA ALA A 132 -18.68 -4.28 9.85
C ALA A 132 -18.91 -5.01 11.19
N ASP A 133 -19.36 -6.27 11.17
CA ASP A 133 -19.53 -7.09 12.37
C ASP A 133 -18.19 -7.29 13.09
N VAL A 134 -17.15 -7.68 12.35
CA VAL A 134 -15.80 -7.88 12.91
C VAL A 134 -15.29 -6.57 13.52
N LEU A 135 -15.49 -5.43 12.84
CA LEU A 135 -15.11 -4.12 13.36
C LEU A 135 -15.84 -3.80 14.67
N ALA A 136 -17.18 -3.90 14.67
CA ALA A 136 -18.00 -3.56 15.83
C ALA A 136 -17.65 -4.41 17.05
N HIS A 137 -17.54 -5.73 16.88
CA HIS A 137 -17.19 -6.64 17.97
C HIS A 137 -15.75 -6.44 18.46
N SER A 138 -14.79 -6.20 17.55
CA SER A 138 -13.39 -5.96 17.93
C SER A 138 -13.24 -4.67 18.72
N MET A 139 -13.89 -3.59 18.26
CA MET A 139 -13.90 -2.31 18.98
C MET A 139 -14.55 -2.43 20.36
N LEU A 140 -15.68 -3.14 20.46
CA LEU A 140 -16.36 -3.35 21.74
C LEU A 140 -15.47 -4.12 22.74
N ARG A 141 -14.73 -5.13 22.27
CA ARG A 141 -13.76 -5.84 23.11
C ARG A 141 -12.66 -4.90 23.60
N LEU A 142 -11.98 -4.22 22.68
CA LEU A 142 -10.87 -3.30 22.99
C LEU A 142 -11.30 -2.15 23.91
N ALA A 143 -12.54 -1.65 23.78
CA ALA A 143 -13.07 -0.56 24.59
C ALA A 143 -13.45 -0.98 26.02
N ASN A 144 -13.69 -2.27 26.27
CA ASN A 144 -14.07 -2.81 27.58
C ASN A 144 -12.93 -3.56 28.27
N GLU A 145 -11.72 -3.53 27.71
CA GLU A 145 -10.52 -4.03 28.37
C GLU A 145 -10.12 -3.08 29.52
N ALA A 146 -9.80 -3.67 30.67
CA ALA A 146 -9.44 -2.96 31.91
C ALA A 146 -7.97 -2.51 31.93
#